data_AF-A0A4R6DVF6-F1
#
_entry.id   AF-A0A4R6DVF6-F1
#
_cell.length_a   1.000
_cell.length_b   1.000
_cell.length_c   1.000
_cell.angle_alpha   90.00
_cell.angle_beta   90.00
_cell.angle_gamma   90.00
#
_symmetry.space_group_name_H-M   'P 1'
#
loop_
_entity.id
_entity.type
_entity.pdbx_description
1 polymer ?
#
loop_
_entity_poly.entity_id
_entity_poly.type
_entity_poly.pdbx_seq_one_letter_code
_entity_poly.pdbx_strand_id
1 'polypeptide(L)'
;MDWLRLYAEFASDPKVQMMSEAMQRRLIMLFCLQCSNGIETFHETERDAAIAFAMRISEEEVAQTKALFLRKGFIKSDWTLCNWSKRQYASDSSTARVRAHREKKKQAADKEKDDETLHDRSSNAPEQNRTEVNPSPSFANAQEGAPPIAAKQKRKTQTFASWLDELKTTGEKAISEYAPVWRYAEKVKLPADWIQLAWLRFKQRYQRDEKAAKKRYADWRRVFLNAVEGNWLRLWCWSERDQAFRLSTTGMQADAEFREAA
;
A
#
# COMPACT_ATOMS: atom_id res chain seq x y z
N MET A 1 0.84 -7.07 5.64
CA MET A 1 1.32 -8.15 4.77
C MET A 1 2.64 -7.69 4.20
N ASP A 2 3.67 -8.52 4.34
CA ASP A 2 4.98 -8.26 3.77
C ASP A 2 5.01 -8.79 2.35
N TRP A 3 5.50 -7.98 1.41
CA TRP A 3 5.45 -8.27 -0.02
C TRP A 3 6.86 -8.45 -0.56
N LEU A 4 7.13 -9.56 -1.25
CA LEU A 4 8.39 -9.80 -1.93
C LEU A 4 8.33 -9.32 -3.38
N ARG A 5 9.30 -8.49 -3.81
CA ARG A 5 9.47 -8.14 -5.23
C ARG A 5 10.35 -9.17 -5.93
N LEU A 6 9.75 -10.02 -6.75
CA LEU A 6 10.49 -10.93 -7.62
C LEU A 6 10.56 -10.35 -9.04
N TYR A 7 11.78 -10.12 -9.52
CA TYR A 7 12.02 -9.54 -10.84
C TYR A 7 12.04 -10.64 -11.90
N ALA A 8 11.53 -10.34 -13.10
CA ALA A 8 11.51 -11.26 -14.23
C ALA A 8 12.92 -11.74 -14.64
N GLU A 9 13.96 -10.95 -14.34
CA GLU A 9 15.38 -11.32 -14.48
C GLU A 9 15.70 -12.68 -13.83
N PHE A 10 14.95 -13.12 -12.81
CA PHE A 10 15.12 -14.43 -12.19
C PHE A 10 15.07 -15.59 -13.21
N ALA A 11 14.23 -15.47 -14.24
CA ALA A 11 14.09 -16.49 -15.30
C ALA A 11 15.29 -16.52 -16.27
N SER A 12 16.11 -15.48 -16.31
CA SER A 12 17.22 -15.34 -17.26
C SER A 12 18.58 -15.11 -16.62
N ASP A 13 18.65 -14.90 -15.29
CA ASP A 13 19.90 -14.67 -14.57
C ASP A 13 20.80 -15.92 -14.67
N PRO A 14 22.01 -15.81 -15.25
CA PRO A 14 22.88 -16.96 -15.45
C PRO A 14 23.25 -17.67 -14.14
N LYS A 15 23.43 -16.94 -13.02
CA LYS A 15 23.78 -17.55 -11.74
C LYS A 15 22.63 -18.40 -11.21
N VAL A 16 21.39 -17.94 -11.38
CA VAL A 16 20.16 -18.64 -11.01
C VAL A 16 19.94 -19.85 -11.91
N GLN A 17 19.97 -19.66 -13.23
CA GLN A 17 19.69 -20.72 -14.20
C GLN A 17 20.74 -21.84 -14.20
N MET A 18 21.98 -21.55 -13.78
CA MET A 18 23.02 -22.58 -13.58
C MET A 18 22.84 -23.41 -12.29
N MET A 19 21.79 -23.21 -11.51
CA MET A 19 21.49 -24.01 -10.31
C MET A 19 20.35 -24.98 -10.58
N SER A 20 20.32 -26.10 -9.84
CA SER A 20 19.17 -27.01 -9.84
C SER A 20 17.90 -26.33 -9.34
N GLU A 21 16.74 -26.83 -9.76
CA GLU A 21 15.42 -26.31 -9.33
C GLU A 21 15.27 -26.28 -7.80
N ALA A 22 15.82 -27.27 -7.10
CA ALA A 22 15.84 -27.30 -5.64
C ALA A 22 16.57 -26.09 -5.05
N MET A 23 17.72 -25.71 -5.61
CA MET A 23 18.51 -24.56 -5.16
C MET A 23 17.85 -23.23 -5.57
N GLN A 24 17.21 -23.17 -6.73
CA GLN A 24 16.41 -22.01 -7.13
C GLN A 24 15.24 -21.79 -6.16
N ARG A 25 14.50 -22.85 -5.79
CA ARG A 25 13.45 -22.79 -4.76
C ARG A 25 14.00 -22.33 -3.41
N ARG A 26 15.15 -22.87 -2.98
CA ARG A 26 15.80 -22.47 -1.71
C ARG A 26 16.19 -20.99 -1.70
N LEU A 27 16.63 -20.45 -2.84
CA LEU A 27 16.92 -19.02 -2.98
C LEU A 27 15.66 -18.16 -2.80
N ILE A 28 14.55 -18.54 -3.43
CA ILE A 28 13.26 -17.86 -3.24
C ILE A 28 12.78 -17.95 -1.79
N MET A 29 12.89 -19.12 -1.16
CA MET A 29 12.57 -19.30 0.26
C MET A 29 13.39 -18.37 1.16
N LEU A 30 14.69 -18.21 0.85
CA LEU A 30 15.55 -17.29 1.59
C LEU A 30 15.10 -15.83 1.42
N PHE A 31 14.70 -15.42 0.21
CA PHE A 31 14.13 -14.08 -0.02
C PHE A 31 12.84 -13.87 0.78
N CYS A 32 11.97 -14.87 0.86
CA CYS A 32 10.76 -14.82 1.68
C CYS A 32 11.08 -14.65 3.16
N LEU A 33 12.06 -15.42 3.67
CA LEU A 33 12.51 -15.33 5.07
C LEU A 33 13.13 -13.97 5.39
N GLN A 34 13.93 -13.40 4.49
CA GLN A 34 14.46 -12.04 4.70
C GLN A 34 13.31 -11.01 4.69
N CYS A 35 12.36 -11.12 3.76
CA CYS A 35 11.22 -10.22 3.66
C CYS A 35 10.34 -10.22 4.93
N SER A 36 10.17 -11.36 5.57
CA SER A 36 9.45 -11.49 6.84
C SER A 36 10.31 -11.19 8.08
N ASN A 37 11.59 -10.80 7.89
CA ASN A 37 12.61 -10.59 8.92
C ASN A 37 12.97 -11.86 9.72
N GLY A 38 12.64 -13.04 9.19
CA GLY A 38 12.96 -14.32 9.83
C GLY A 38 14.46 -14.50 10.06
N ILE A 39 15.29 -14.20 9.06
CA ILE A 39 16.75 -14.44 9.11
C ILE A 39 17.42 -13.63 10.22
N GLU A 40 17.10 -12.34 10.35
CA GLU A 40 17.67 -11.46 11.37
C GLU A 40 17.15 -11.78 12.77
N THR A 41 15.94 -12.33 12.90
CA THR A 41 15.38 -12.71 14.20
C THR A 41 15.95 -14.01 14.76
N PHE A 42 16.58 -14.83 13.92
CA PHE A 42 17.19 -16.07 14.39
C PHE A 42 18.48 -15.80 15.17
N HIS A 43 18.63 -16.50 16.29
CA HIS A 43 19.84 -16.42 17.11
C HIS A 43 21.06 -16.80 16.28
N GLU A 44 22.15 -16.06 16.43
CA GLU A 44 23.34 -16.17 15.56
C GLU A 44 23.93 -17.59 15.56
N THR A 45 24.00 -18.23 16.73
CA THR A 45 24.57 -19.59 16.88
C THR A 45 23.68 -20.69 16.28
N GLU A 46 22.38 -20.44 16.13
CA GLU A 46 21.40 -21.43 15.66
C GLU A 46 20.80 -21.07 14.30
N ARG A 47 21.33 -20.03 13.64
CA ARG A 47 20.75 -19.47 12.41
C ARG A 47 20.68 -20.52 11.29
N ASP A 48 21.72 -21.34 11.13
CA ASP A 48 21.76 -22.39 10.12
C ASP A 48 20.67 -23.45 10.37
N ALA A 49 20.52 -23.91 11.62
CA ALA A 49 19.49 -24.88 12.03
C ALA A 49 18.07 -24.30 11.90
N ALA A 50 17.86 -23.04 12.28
CA ALA A 50 16.58 -22.34 12.14
C ALA A 50 16.18 -22.17 10.66
N ILE A 51 17.14 -21.87 9.79
CA ILE A 51 16.91 -21.78 8.34
C ILE A 51 16.60 -23.17 7.76
N ALA A 52 17.33 -24.22 8.17
CA ALA A 52 17.06 -25.60 7.76
C ALA A 52 15.62 -26.01 8.12
N PHE A 53 15.21 -25.75 9.36
CA PHE A 53 13.85 -25.98 9.83
C PHE A 53 12.80 -25.20 9.01
N ALA A 54 13.03 -23.90 8.79
CA ALA A 54 12.12 -23.05 8.03
C ALA A 54 11.97 -23.49 6.56
N MET A 55 13.06 -23.98 5.95
CA MET A 55 13.06 -24.51 4.58
C MET A 55 12.55 -25.96 4.50
N ARG A 56 12.44 -26.66 5.63
CA ARG A 56 12.13 -28.09 5.78
C ARG A 56 13.12 -28.99 5.05
N ILE A 57 14.40 -28.78 5.32
CA ILE A 57 15.52 -29.55 4.77
C ILE A 57 16.46 -29.99 5.89
N SER A 58 17.34 -30.95 5.61
CA SER A 58 18.33 -31.41 6.58
C SER A 58 19.44 -30.37 6.81
N GLU A 59 20.19 -30.52 7.90
CA GLU A 59 21.37 -29.68 8.18
C GLU A 59 22.47 -29.85 7.12
N GLU A 60 22.63 -31.07 6.59
CA GLU A 60 23.56 -31.31 5.49
C GLU A 60 23.16 -30.53 4.23
N GLU A 61 21.87 -30.54 3.90
CA GLU A 61 21.34 -29.81 2.75
C GLU A 61 21.46 -28.29 2.93
N VAL A 62 21.25 -27.77 4.14
CA VAL A 62 21.43 -26.33 4.41
C VAL A 62 22.89 -25.92 4.28
N ALA A 63 23.83 -26.76 4.74
CA ALA A 63 25.26 -26.52 4.62
C ALA A 63 25.71 -26.48 3.15
N GLN A 64 25.24 -27.43 2.33
CA GLN A 64 25.48 -27.43 0.88
C GLN A 64 24.88 -26.19 0.20
N THR A 65 23.68 -25.79 0.62
CA THR A 65 22.99 -24.59 0.12
C THR A 65 23.80 -23.33 0.43
N LYS A 66 24.25 -23.19 1.69
CA LYS A 66 25.06 -22.06 2.16
C LYS A 66 26.35 -21.96 1.36
N ALA A 67 27.08 -23.07 1.21
CA ALA A 67 28.33 -23.11 0.46
C ALA A 67 28.14 -22.70 -1.02
N LEU A 68 27.09 -23.19 -1.67
CA LEU A 68 26.76 -22.83 -3.05
C LEU A 68 26.41 -21.34 -3.19
N PHE A 69 25.57 -20.82 -2.30
CA PHE A 69 25.10 -19.43 -2.36
C PHE A 69 26.21 -18.43 -2.04
N LEU A 70 27.11 -18.77 -1.11
CA LEU A 70 28.35 -18.03 -0.87
C LEU A 70 29.21 -17.98 -2.13
N ARG A 71 29.48 -19.14 -2.74
CA ARG A 71 30.32 -19.24 -3.95
C ARG A 71 29.76 -18.44 -5.12
N LYS A 72 28.44 -18.44 -5.31
CA LYS A 72 27.76 -17.66 -6.38
C LYS A 72 27.57 -16.17 -6.02
N GLY A 73 27.80 -15.80 -4.77
CA GLY A 73 27.70 -14.42 -4.28
C GLY A 73 26.26 -13.94 -4.04
N PHE A 74 25.34 -14.85 -3.72
CA PHE A 74 23.97 -14.50 -3.33
C PHE A 74 23.88 -14.04 -1.88
N ILE A 75 24.73 -14.60 -1.01
CA ILE A 75 24.78 -14.31 0.43
C ILE A 75 26.20 -14.04 0.90
N LYS A 76 26.31 -13.45 2.09
CA LYS A 76 27.51 -13.39 2.94
C LYS A 76 27.52 -14.53 3.96
N SER A 77 28.62 -14.67 4.72
CA SER A 77 28.83 -15.76 5.70
C SER A 77 27.78 -15.80 6.82
N ASP A 78 27.16 -14.66 7.11
CA ASP A 78 26.12 -14.43 8.12
C ASP A 78 24.69 -14.63 7.60
N TRP A 79 24.52 -15.16 6.37
CA TRP A 79 23.25 -15.24 5.63
C TRP A 79 22.67 -13.91 5.12
N THR A 80 23.40 -12.80 5.26
CA THR A 80 22.95 -11.53 4.69
C THR A 80 22.91 -11.60 3.17
N LEU A 81 21.76 -11.29 2.58
CA LEU A 81 21.55 -11.27 1.14
C LEU A 81 22.27 -10.10 0.45
N CYS A 82 23.05 -10.41 -0.59
CA CYS A 82 23.73 -9.41 -1.40
C CYS A 82 22.72 -8.57 -2.20
N ASN A 83 22.95 -7.26 -2.28
CA ASN A 83 22.11 -6.31 -3.04
C ASN A 83 20.62 -6.27 -2.65
N TRP A 84 20.25 -6.75 -1.45
CA TRP A 84 18.87 -6.80 -0.98
C TRP A 84 18.17 -5.44 -1.05
N SER A 85 18.78 -4.38 -0.49
CA SER A 85 18.19 -3.03 -0.44
C SER A 85 17.95 -2.39 -1.82
N LYS A 86 18.62 -2.89 -2.88
CA LYS A 86 18.39 -2.42 -4.25
C LYS A 86 17.19 -3.11 -4.90
N ARG A 87 16.87 -4.34 -4.48
CA ARG A 87 15.82 -5.19 -5.05
C ARG A 87 14.54 -5.16 -4.21
N GLN A 88 14.64 -4.92 -2.91
CA GLN A 88 13.50 -4.80 -2.01
C GLN A 88 13.46 -3.40 -1.42
N TYR A 89 12.36 -2.66 -1.63
CA TYR A 89 12.24 -1.31 -1.10
C TYR A 89 11.86 -1.32 0.37
N ALA A 90 12.39 -0.37 1.15
CA ALA A 90 12.04 -0.21 2.55
C ALA A 90 10.54 0.01 2.79
N SER A 91 9.83 0.58 1.81
CA SER A 91 8.37 0.77 1.84
C SER A 91 7.57 -0.54 1.80
N ASP A 92 8.16 -1.61 1.27
CA ASP A 92 7.49 -2.90 1.13
C ASP A 92 7.60 -3.76 2.40
N SER A 93 8.52 -3.39 3.31
CA SER A 93 8.59 -3.97 4.65
C SER A 93 7.66 -3.22 5.58
N SER A 94 6.71 -3.94 6.21
CA SER A 94 5.82 -3.32 7.20
C SER A 94 6.47 -3.23 8.59
N THR A 95 7.69 -3.74 8.76
CA THR A 95 8.36 -3.96 10.05
C THR A 95 8.63 -2.69 10.82
N ALA A 96 9.18 -1.66 10.19
CA ALA A 96 9.45 -0.38 10.86
C ALA A 96 8.16 0.29 11.34
N ARG A 97 7.11 0.25 10.51
CA ARG A 97 5.78 0.78 10.84
C ARG A 97 5.14 0.02 11.98
N VAL A 98 5.21 -1.31 11.96
CA VAL A 98 4.65 -2.18 13.01
C VAL A 98 5.43 -2.04 14.31
N ARG A 99 6.77 -1.93 14.26
CA ARG A 99 7.62 -1.70 15.43
C ARG A 99 7.28 -0.36 16.10
N ALA A 100 7.22 0.73 15.32
CA ALA A 100 6.82 2.04 15.84
C ALA A 100 5.39 2.04 16.42
N HIS A 101 4.47 1.29 15.81
CA HIS A 101 3.11 1.12 16.34
C HIS A 101 3.11 0.34 17.67
N ARG A 102 3.87 -0.76 17.75
CA ARG A 102 4.00 -1.56 18.98
C ARG A 102 4.68 -0.79 20.10
N GLU A 103 5.74 -0.03 19.81
CA GLU A 103 6.40 0.86 20.77
C GLU A 103 5.45 1.93 21.29
N LYS A 104 4.67 2.58 20.40
CA LYS A 104 3.63 3.53 20.81
C LYS A 104 2.56 2.89 21.67
N LYS A 105 2.12 1.67 21.33
CA LYS A 105 1.12 0.94 22.12
C LYS A 105 1.68 0.54 23.49
N LYS A 106 2.96 0.16 23.56
CA LYS A 106 3.65 -0.14 24.83
C LYS A 106 3.77 1.12 25.68
N GLN A 107 4.19 2.24 25.11
CA GLN A 107 4.25 3.54 25.81
C GLN A 107 2.89 4.05 26.26
N ALA A 108 1.82 3.78 25.51
CA ALA A 108 0.46 4.11 25.92
C ALA A 108 -0.03 3.21 27.07
N ALA A 109 0.25 1.90 27.01
CA ALA A 109 -0.07 0.96 28.09
C ALA A 109 0.74 1.23 29.37
N ASP A 110 1.99 1.67 29.25
CA ASP A 110 2.81 2.07 30.39
C ASP A 110 2.30 3.39 31.01
N LYS A 111 1.63 4.26 30.25
CA LYS A 111 0.96 5.48 30.75
C LYS A 111 -0.42 5.21 31.36
N GLU A 112 -1.18 4.24 30.84
CA GLU A 112 -2.47 3.82 31.40
C GLU A 112 -2.33 3.12 32.77
N LYS A 113 -1.16 2.58 33.11
CA LYS A 113 -0.91 2.03 34.45
C LYS A 113 -0.82 3.10 35.56
N ASP A 114 -0.67 4.38 35.20
CA ASP A 114 -0.63 5.51 36.14
C ASP A 114 -1.97 6.25 36.24
N ASP A 115 -2.97 5.93 35.42
CA ASP A 115 -4.27 6.62 35.42
C ASP A 115 -5.42 5.62 35.18
N GLU A 116 -5.99 5.12 36.27
CA GLU A 116 -7.18 4.25 36.24
C GLU A 116 -8.41 5.06 35.89
N THR A 117 -8.73 5.24 34.60
CA THR A 117 -10.13 5.36 34.14
C THR A 117 -10.30 5.29 32.61
N LEU A 118 -11.39 4.61 32.21
CA LEU A 118 -12.07 4.58 30.90
C LEU A 118 -11.68 3.46 29.91
N HIS A 119 -12.56 2.44 29.88
CA HIS A 119 -12.60 1.43 28.82
C HIS A 119 -13.08 2.05 27.50
N ASP A 120 -12.18 2.17 26.53
CA ASP A 120 -12.55 2.53 25.16
C ASP A 120 -12.69 1.29 24.28
N ARG A 121 -13.90 1.09 23.71
CA ARG A 121 -14.22 -0.08 22.88
C ARG A 121 -13.57 0.05 21.50
N SER A 122 -12.66 -0.85 21.16
CA SER A 122 -11.99 -0.86 19.85
C SER A 122 -12.95 -1.27 18.72
N SER A 123 -13.22 -0.37 17.78
CA SER A 123 -13.83 -0.70 16.48
C SER A 123 -12.74 -1.05 15.47
N ASN A 124 -12.78 -2.27 14.92
CA ASN A 124 -11.87 -2.75 13.87
C ASN A 124 -12.30 -2.21 12.49
N ALA A 125 -11.83 -1.01 12.14
CA ALA A 125 -11.89 -0.51 10.76
C ALA A 125 -10.48 -0.57 10.13
N PRO A 126 -10.29 -1.24 8.97
CA PRO A 126 -8.97 -1.36 8.36
C PRO A 126 -8.52 -0.02 7.74
N GLU A 127 -7.47 0.58 8.31
CA GLU A 127 -6.78 1.75 7.75
C GLU A 127 -5.88 1.33 6.57
N GLN A 128 -6.33 1.57 5.33
CA GLN A 128 -5.47 1.55 4.14
C GLN A 128 -4.90 2.95 3.90
N ASN A 129 -3.62 3.15 4.21
CA ASN A 129 -2.82 4.26 3.68
C ASN A 129 -2.07 3.74 2.44
N ARG A 130 -2.70 3.86 1.26
CA ARG A 130 -2.03 3.66 -0.03
C ARG A 130 -1.54 5.02 -0.53
N THR A 131 -0.23 5.20 -0.57
CA THR A 131 0.41 6.23 -1.37
C THR A 131 0.49 5.67 -2.80
N GLU A 132 -0.29 6.20 -3.74
CA GLU A 132 -0.08 5.95 -5.18
C GLU A 132 1.00 6.94 -5.67
N VAL A 133 2.16 6.52 -6.20
CA VAL A 133 2.44 5.78 -7.44
C VAL A 133 1.86 6.49 -8.67
N ASN A 134 2.74 7.22 -9.35
CA ASN A 134 2.57 7.73 -10.71
C ASN A 134 2.34 6.57 -11.70
N PRO A 135 1.49 6.72 -12.73
CA PRO A 135 1.28 5.66 -13.72
C PRO A 135 2.49 5.52 -14.65
N SER A 136 2.86 4.26 -14.94
CA SER A 136 3.79 3.87 -16.00
C SER A 136 3.19 4.12 -17.40
N PRO A 137 4.03 4.32 -18.43
CA PRO A 137 3.60 4.65 -19.78
C PRO A 137 3.11 3.39 -20.54
N SER A 138 2.04 3.59 -21.30
CA SER A 138 1.55 2.64 -22.30
C SER A 138 2.58 2.50 -23.42
N PHE A 139 2.90 1.27 -23.80
CA PHE A 139 3.64 0.96 -25.02
C PHE A 139 2.73 1.23 -26.22
N ALA A 140 3.10 2.21 -27.04
CA ALA A 140 2.68 2.31 -28.44
C ALA A 140 3.83 2.91 -29.24
N ASN A 141 4.25 2.20 -30.28
CA ASN A 141 5.23 2.58 -31.28
C ASN A 141 4.99 3.98 -31.87
N ALA A 142 6.06 4.77 -32.03
CA ALA A 142 6.51 5.38 -33.31
C ALA A 142 7.38 6.64 -33.09
N GLN A 143 8.59 6.59 -33.69
CA GLN A 143 9.42 7.65 -34.28
C GLN A 143 9.92 8.87 -33.47
N GLU A 144 11.26 8.90 -33.38
CA GLU A 144 12.23 10.00 -33.51
C GLU A 144 11.80 11.47 -33.33
N GLY A 145 12.55 12.16 -32.46
CA GLY A 145 12.70 13.64 -32.45
C GLY A 145 12.48 14.31 -31.10
N ALA A 146 13.42 14.17 -30.15
CA ALA A 146 13.34 14.85 -28.85
C ALA A 146 14.24 16.11 -28.78
N PRO A 147 13.72 17.27 -28.34
CA PRO A 147 14.49 18.30 -27.65
C PRO A 147 14.44 18.10 -26.11
N PRO A 148 15.36 18.71 -25.34
CA PRO A 148 15.66 18.31 -23.96
C PRO A 148 14.53 18.67 -22.98
N ILE A 149 14.16 17.70 -22.14
CA ILE A 149 13.06 17.77 -21.18
C ILE A 149 13.42 18.70 -20.02
N ALA A 150 12.69 19.82 -19.89
CA ALA A 150 12.75 20.72 -18.74
C ALA A 150 12.37 20.00 -17.44
N ALA A 151 13.09 20.31 -16.36
CA ALA A 151 12.89 19.74 -15.03
C ALA A 151 11.46 20.03 -14.50
N LYS A 152 10.68 18.97 -14.22
CA LYS A 152 9.32 19.08 -13.69
C LYS A 152 9.36 19.64 -12.25
N GLN A 153 8.74 20.81 -12.05
CA GLN A 153 8.55 21.41 -10.71
C GLN A 153 7.76 20.46 -9.79
N LYS A 154 8.25 20.28 -8.56
CA LYS A 154 7.57 19.47 -7.54
C LYS A 154 6.25 20.14 -7.13
N ARG A 155 5.13 19.44 -7.29
CA ARG A 155 3.79 19.92 -6.88
C ARG A 155 3.70 20.06 -5.36
N LYS A 156 3.20 21.20 -4.88
CA LYS A 156 3.00 21.49 -3.45
C LYS A 156 1.94 20.55 -2.86
N THR A 157 2.16 20.07 -1.63
CA THR A 157 1.19 19.25 -0.90
C THR A 157 0.46 20.07 0.16
N GLN A 158 -0.86 19.89 0.28
CA GLN A 158 -1.70 20.65 1.20
C GLN A 158 -2.82 19.82 1.81
N THR A 159 -3.37 20.29 2.93
CA THR A 159 -4.51 19.65 3.60
C THR A 159 -5.79 19.86 2.81
N PHE A 160 -6.82 19.06 3.11
CA PHE A 160 -8.11 19.16 2.43
C PHE A 160 -8.78 20.52 2.69
N ALA A 161 -8.72 21.00 3.94
CA ALA A 161 -9.23 22.31 4.32
C ALA A 161 -8.55 23.44 3.54
N SER A 162 -7.20 23.46 3.52
CA SER A 162 -6.43 24.46 2.78
C SER A 162 -6.74 24.45 1.29
N TRP A 163 -6.97 23.28 0.69
CA TRP A 163 -7.35 23.18 -0.71
C TRP A 163 -8.76 23.68 -0.98
N LEU A 164 -9.73 23.41 -0.10
CA LEU A 164 -11.07 23.98 -0.24
C LEU A 164 -11.06 25.51 -0.15
N ASP A 165 -10.21 26.10 0.70
CA ASP A 165 -10.10 27.55 0.81
C ASP A 165 -9.42 28.18 -0.43
N GLU A 166 -8.44 27.50 -1.01
CA GLU A 166 -7.87 27.89 -2.32
C GLU A 166 -8.93 27.86 -3.44
N LEU A 167 -9.76 26.81 -3.49
CA LEU A 167 -10.86 26.71 -4.45
C LEU A 167 -11.89 27.83 -4.28
N LYS A 168 -12.24 28.18 -3.03
CA LYS A 168 -13.14 29.32 -2.77
C LYS A 168 -12.53 30.64 -3.25
N THR A 169 -11.22 30.82 -3.07
CA THR A 169 -10.51 32.05 -3.46
C THR A 169 -10.38 32.16 -4.98
N THR A 170 -10.14 31.04 -5.66
CA THR A 170 -10.01 30.97 -7.12
C THR A 170 -11.36 30.90 -7.85
N GLY A 171 -12.45 30.57 -7.14
CA GLY A 171 -13.78 30.38 -7.72
C GLY A 171 -13.94 29.05 -8.47
N GLU A 172 -12.95 28.15 -8.39
CA GLU A 172 -13.00 26.85 -9.05
C GLU A 172 -13.96 25.88 -8.34
N LYS A 173 -14.68 25.08 -9.13
CA LYS A 173 -15.49 24.00 -8.57
C LYS A 173 -14.61 22.82 -8.16
N ALA A 174 -14.92 22.23 -7.00
CA ALA A 174 -14.10 21.15 -6.45
C ALA A 174 -14.08 19.90 -7.34
N ILE A 175 -15.23 19.23 -7.50
CA ILE A 175 -15.33 17.95 -8.22
C ILE A 175 -16.24 18.01 -9.45
N SER A 176 -17.22 18.93 -9.50
CA SER A 176 -18.19 18.93 -10.59
C SER A 176 -17.55 19.13 -11.97
N GLU A 177 -16.46 19.88 -12.07
CA GLU A 177 -15.71 20.09 -13.33
C GLU A 177 -14.57 19.07 -13.55
N TYR A 178 -14.38 18.12 -12.64
CA TYR A 178 -13.33 17.11 -12.75
C TYR A 178 -13.77 15.94 -13.62
N ALA A 179 -13.67 16.09 -14.94
CA ALA A 179 -14.10 15.10 -15.94
C ALA A 179 -13.66 13.63 -15.68
N PRO A 180 -12.47 13.32 -15.12
CA PRO A 180 -12.07 11.94 -14.85
C PRO A 180 -13.04 11.15 -13.94
N VAL A 181 -13.67 11.77 -12.95
CA VAL A 181 -14.62 11.04 -12.07
C VAL A 181 -15.90 10.66 -12.80
N TRP A 182 -16.40 11.56 -13.64
CA TRP A 182 -17.63 11.33 -14.40
C TRP A 182 -17.42 10.29 -15.50
N ARG A 183 -16.27 10.32 -16.21
CA ARG A 183 -15.92 9.28 -17.18
C ARG A 183 -15.83 7.90 -16.54
N TYR A 184 -15.29 7.81 -15.32
CA TYR A 184 -15.27 6.55 -14.59
C TYR A 184 -16.70 6.09 -14.23
N ALA A 185 -17.51 6.99 -13.67
CA ALA A 185 -18.89 6.71 -13.29
C ALA A 185 -19.71 6.20 -14.48
N GLU A 186 -19.61 6.86 -15.65
CA GLU A 186 -20.26 6.44 -16.90
C GLU A 186 -19.77 5.05 -17.34
N LYS A 187 -18.46 4.83 -17.34
CA LYS A 187 -17.84 3.55 -17.76
C LYS A 187 -18.35 2.37 -16.95
N VAL A 188 -18.51 2.52 -15.64
CA VAL A 188 -18.97 1.43 -14.76
C VAL A 188 -20.47 1.48 -14.47
N LYS A 189 -21.20 2.41 -15.10
CA LYS A 189 -22.65 2.65 -14.90
C LYS A 189 -23.00 2.95 -13.43
N LEU A 190 -22.17 3.74 -12.75
CA LEU A 190 -22.46 4.24 -11.41
C LEU A 190 -23.32 5.52 -11.50
N PRO A 191 -24.44 5.61 -10.77
CA PRO A 191 -25.30 6.80 -10.80
C PRO A 191 -24.59 8.09 -10.37
N ALA A 192 -24.87 9.20 -11.07
CA ALA A 192 -24.27 10.50 -10.78
C ALA A 192 -24.57 10.99 -9.35
N ASP A 193 -25.79 10.76 -8.86
CA ASP A 193 -26.21 11.13 -7.50
C ASP A 193 -25.36 10.42 -6.43
N TRP A 194 -24.85 9.22 -6.73
CA TRP A 194 -23.99 8.49 -5.80
C TRP A 194 -22.56 9.01 -5.78
N ILE A 195 -22.10 9.63 -6.88
CA ILE A 195 -20.84 10.39 -6.89
C ILE A 195 -20.97 11.63 -6.01
N GLN A 196 -22.10 12.32 -6.07
CA GLN A 196 -22.38 13.45 -5.18
C GLN A 196 -22.44 13.00 -3.71
N LEU A 197 -23.13 11.89 -3.43
CA LEU A 197 -23.16 11.29 -2.10
C LEU A 197 -21.75 10.93 -1.59
N ALA A 198 -20.93 10.32 -2.46
CA ALA A 198 -19.53 10.02 -2.15
C ALA A 198 -18.73 11.27 -1.86
N TRP A 199 -18.95 12.35 -2.62
CA TRP A 199 -18.28 13.63 -2.40
C TRP A 199 -18.62 14.24 -1.03
N LEU A 200 -19.90 14.20 -0.63
CA LEU A 200 -20.34 14.69 0.67
C LEU A 200 -19.70 13.90 1.83
N ARG A 201 -19.73 12.57 1.77
CA ARG A 201 -19.03 11.74 2.78
C ARG A 201 -17.52 11.93 2.77
N PHE A 202 -16.91 12.08 1.59
CA PHE A 202 -15.49 12.35 1.48
C PHE A 202 -15.11 13.66 2.16
N LYS A 203 -15.87 14.74 1.87
CA LYS A 203 -15.70 16.05 2.50
C LYS A 203 -15.82 15.95 4.02
N GLN A 204 -16.87 15.30 4.52
CA GLN A 204 -17.10 15.13 5.95
C GLN A 204 -15.98 14.34 6.63
N ARG A 205 -15.48 13.26 6.02
CA ARG A 205 -14.35 12.48 6.55
C ARG A 205 -13.13 13.37 6.75
N TYR A 206 -12.74 14.15 5.74
CA TYR A 206 -11.54 15.00 5.82
C TYR A 206 -11.75 16.31 6.58
N GLN A 207 -12.96 16.57 7.08
CA GLN A 207 -13.26 17.70 7.96
C GLN A 207 -13.47 17.31 9.42
N ARG A 208 -14.10 16.15 9.70
CA ARG A 208 -14.48 15.72 11.05
C ARG A 208 -13.49 14.74 11.69
N ASP A 209 -12.84 13.88 10.90
CA ASP A 209 -11.86 12.92 11.43
C ASP A 209 -10.49 13.60 11.56
N GLU A 210 -10.01 13.75 12.79
CA GLU A 210 -8.73 14.42 13.09
C GLU A 210 -7.54 13.80 12.36
N LYS A 211 -7.52 12.48 12.18
CA LYS A 211 -6.44 11.78 11.48
C LYS A 211 -6.52 12.05 9.99
N ALA A 212 -7.73 12.03 9.42
CA ALA A 212 -7.94 12.34 8.02
C ALA A 212 -7.63 13.81 7.71
N ALA A 213 -8.04 14.74 8.56
CA ALA A 213 -7.83 16.18 8.39
C ALA A 213 -6.34 16.57 8.31
N LYS A 214 -5.46 15.82 8.99
CA LYS A 214 -4.00 16.02 8.96
C LYS A 214 -3.34 15.51 7.67
N LYS A 215 -4.03 14.75 6.83
CA LYS A 215 -3.45 14.23 5.57
C LYS A 215 -3.21 15.35 4.56
N ARG A 216 -2.14 15.20 3.79
CA ARG A 216 -1.71 16.17 2.77
C ARG A 216 -1.51 15.48 1.44
N TYR A 217 -2.09 16.04 0.39
CA TYR A 217 -1.93 15.55 -0.98
C TYR A 217 -1.63 16.71 -1.93
N ALA A 218 -1.01 16.38 -3.05
CA ALA A 218 -0.75 17.33 -4.14
C ALA A 218 -1.97 17.50 -5.07
N ASP A 219 -2.88 16.52 -5.09
CA ASP A 219 -4.06 16.53 -5.96
C ASP A 219 -5.23 15.84 -5.25
N TRP A 220 -6.09 16.63 -4.61
CA TRP A 220 -7.27 16.12 -3.92
C TRP A 220 -8.35 15.60 -4.86
N ARG A 221 -8.42 16.08 -6.10
CA ARG A 221 -9.36 15.58 -7.11
C ARG A 221 -9.01 14.14 -7.50
N ARG A 222 -7.72 13.85 -7.67
CA ARG A 222 -7.23 12.48 -7.91
C ARG A 222 -7.45 11.57 -6.70
N VAL A 223 -7.24 12.06 -5.47
CA VAL A 223 -7.51 11.27 -4.25
C VAL A 223 -8.99 10.90 -4.16
N PHE A 224 -9.89 11.83 -4.50
CA PHE A 224 -11.32 11.55 -4.55
C PHE A 224 -11.66 10.49 -5.61
N LEU A 225 -11.10 10.59 -6.82
CA LEU A 225 -11.28 9.58 -7.86
C LEU A 225 -10.84 8.19 -7.37
N ASN A 226 -9.66 8.07 -6.76
CA ASN A 226 -9.19 6.81 -6.20
C ASN A 226 -10.12 6.25 -5.11
N ALA A 227 -10.74 7.13 -4.32
CA ALA A 227 -11.70 6.74 -3.30
C ALA A 227 -13.01 6.19 -3.89
N VAL A 228 -13.44 6.74 -5.04
CA VAL A 228 -14.58 6.25 -5.82
C VAL A 228 -14.23 4.91 -6.49
N GLU A 229 -13.12 4.83 -7.22
CA GLU A 229 -12.67 3.61 -7.91
C GLU A 229 -12.46 2.43 -6.95
N GLY A 230 -11.89 2.71 -5.78
CA GLY A 230 -11.64 1.71 -4.74
C GLY A 230 -12.79 1.50 -3.76
N ASN A 231 -13.91 2.21 -3.92
CA ASN A 231 -15.05 2.18 -2.99
C ASN A 231 -14.63 2.31 -1.51
N TRP A 232 -13.74 3.25 -1.19
CA TRP A 232 -13.16 3.39 0.16
C TRP A 232 -14.21 3.69 1.23
N LEU A 233 -15.25 4.42 0.85
CA LEU A 233 -16.37 4.80 1.71
C LEU A 233 -17.42 3.68 1.82
N ARG A 234 -17.27 2.59 1.05
CA ARG A 234 -18.16 1.42 1.04
C ARG A 234 -19.63 1.78 0.81
N LEU A 235 -19.92 2.77 -0.04
CA LEU A 235 -21.27 3.30 -0.23
C LEU A 235 -22.14 2.43 -1.12
N TRP A 236 -21.54 1.64 -2.01
CA TRP A 236 -22.27 0.74 -2.89
C TRP A 236 -21.67 -0.67 -2.89
N CYS A 237 -22.46 -1.63 -3.35
CA CYS A 237 -22.09 -3.01 -3.62
C CYS A 237 -22.63 -3.44 -4.98
N TRP A 238 -22.05 -4.49 -5.56
CA TRP A 238 -22.55 -5.10 -6.79
C TRP A 238 -23.67 -6.10 -6.45
N SER A 239 -24.80 -6.03 -7.14
CA SER A 239 -25.86 -7.04 -7.06
C SER A 239 -25.79 -7.96 -8.27
N GLU A 240 -25.46 -9.23 -8.05
CA GLU A 240 -25.48 -10.25 -9.10
C GLU A 240 -26.89 -10.48 -9.66
N ARG A 241 -27.92 -10.33 -8.81
CA ARG A 241 -29.32 -10.51 -9.22
C ARG A 241 -29.78 -9.48 -10.23
N ASP A 242 -29.37 -8.22 -10.03
CA ASP A 242 -29.84 -7.09 -10.84
C ASP A 242 -28.80 -6.66 -11.88
N GLN A 243 -27.60 -7.27 -11.85
CA GLN A 243 -26.46 -6.91 -12.69
C GLN A 243 -26.18 -5.40 -12.64
N ALA A 244 -26.30 -4.82 -11.44
CA ALA A 244 -26.19 -3.39 -11.21
C ALA A 244 -25.65 -3.09 -9.80
N PHE A 245 -25.14 -1.89 -9.61
CA PHE A 245 -24.76 -1.42 -8.29
C PHE A 245 -26.01 -1.12 -7.45
N ARG A 246 -25.93 -1.41 -6.14
CA ARG A 246 -26.89 -1.03 -5.11
C ARG A 246 -26.19 -0.28 -3.98
N LEU A 247 -26.89 0.63 -3.31
CA LEU A 247 -26.37 1.22 -2.08
C LEU A 247 -26.19 0.12 -1.02
N SER A 248 -25.07 0.17 -0.32
CA SER A 248 -24.84 -0.65 0.87
C SER A 248 -25.62 -0.07 2.06
N THR A 249 -25.62 -0.75 3.21
CA THR A 249 -26.14 -0.19 4.46
C THR A 249 -25.50 1.17 4.78
N THR A 250 -24.19 1.30 4.59
CA THR A 250 -23.46 2.57 4.78
C THR A 250 -23.88 3.63 3.76
N GLY A 251 -24.12 3.22 2.51
CA GLY A 251 -24.65 4.09 1.46
C GLY A 251 -26.03 4.63 1.80
N MET A 252 -26.94 3.76 2.20
CA MET A 252 -28.32 4.14 2.59
C MET A 252 -28.33 5.09 3.80
N GLN A 253 -27.49 4.84 4.80
CA GLN A 253 -27.35 5.73 5.96
C GLN A 253 -26.82 7.11 5.56
N ALA A 254 -25.81 7.17 4.69
CA ALA A 254 -25.28 8.42 4.18
C ALA A 254 -26.34 9.18 3.35
N ASP A 255 -27.05 8.46 2.48
CA ASP A 255 -28.08 9.01 1.62
C ASP A 255 -29.24 9.62 2.44
N ALA A 256 -29.66 8.94 3.52
CA ALA A 256 -30.62 9.49 4.47
C ALA A 256 -30.11 10.76 5.17
N GLU A 257 -28.89 10.74 5.71
CA GLU A 257 -28.28 11.89 6.41
C GLU A 257 -28.21 13.14 5.50
N PHE A 258 -27.92 12.97 4.21
CA PHE A 258 -27.80 14.10 3.28
C PHE A 258 -29.11 14.50 2.61
N ARG A 259 -30.11 13.62 2.52
CA ARG A 259 -31.47 14.00 2.11
C ARG A 259 -32.20 14.81 3.18
N GLU A 260 -31.96 14.52 4.47
CA GLU A 260 -32.54 15.30 5.58
C GLU A 260 -31.86 16.66 5.78
N ALA A 261 -30.62 16.82 5.29
CA ALA A 261 -29.83 18.04 5.42
C ALA A 261 -29.94 19.01 4.22
N ALA A 262 -30.72 18.66 3.20
CA ALA A 262 -30.94 19.45 1.98
C ALA A 262 -32.35 20.05 1.97
#